data_AF-A0A660ZG81-F1
#
_entry.id   AF-A0A660ZG81-F1
#
_cell.length_a   1.000
_cell.length_b   1.000
_cell.length_c   1.000
_cell.angle_alpha   90.00
_cell.angle_beta   90.00
_cell.angle_gamma   90.00
#
_symmetry.space_group_name_H-M   'P 1'
#
loop_
_entity.id
_entity.type
_entity.pdbx_description
1 polymer ?
#
loop_
_entity_poly.entity_id
_entity_poly.type
_entity_poly.pdbx_seq_one_letter_code
_entity_poly.pdbx_strand_id
1 'polypeptide(L)'
;MLLAFILLASSGEKVEGSHDKALLYGLLIPGGGQFYNGQPVKGALLGAAIVYFGYSSARNFLDYRRYLDRYRETDDSEYKSLYEARFRDGMSNFLYFLMSWGFSLLDAYVQGKLYGFEREKESALGFSAGPRSFRLRLRLKFLEGPR
;
A
#
# COMPACT_ATOMS: atom_id res chain seq x y z
N MET A 1 21.03 8.02 7.08
CA MET A 1 19.68 8.40 6.59
C MET A 1 18.61 7.40 7.02
N LEU A 2 18.79 6.08 6.85
CA LEU A 2 17.82 5.06 7.30
C LEU A 2 17.46 5.14 8.80
N LEU A 3 18.46 5.34 9.67
CA LEU A 3 18.27 5.40 11.12
C LEU A 3 17.47 6.64 11.57
N ALA A 4 17.75 7.79 10.96
CA ALA A 4 16.99 9.02 11.18
C ALA A 4 15.53 8.85 10.74
N PHE A 5 15.28 8.05 9.69
CA PHE A 5 13.94 7.78 9.18
C PHE A 5 13.15 6.82 10.06
N ILE A 6 13.81 5.81 10.65
CA ILE A 6 13.20 4.91 11.65
C ILE A 6 12.85 5.69 12.93
N LEU A 7 13.72 6.62 13.35
CA LEU A 7 13.46 7.51 14.47
C LEU A 7 12.33 8.51 14.19
N LEU A 8 12.25 9.05 12.96
CA LEU A 8 11.14 9.93 12.55
C LEU A 8 9.81 9.16 12.46
N ALA A 9 9.83 7.93 11.95
CA ALA A 9 8.65 7.04 11.90
C ALA A 9 8.21 6.56 13.29
N SER A 10 9.13 6.52 14.27
CA SER A 10 8.84 6.26 15.69
C SER A 10 8.23 7.47 16.41
N SER A 11 8.31 8.67 15.83
CA SER A 11 7.84 9.92 16.44
C SER A 11 6.31 10.00 16.58
N GLY A 12 5.56 9.13 15.89
CA GLY A 12 4.10 9.01 16.05
C GLY A 12 3.30 10.24 15.60
N GLU A 13 3.93 11.29 15.09
CA GLU A 13 3.24 12.42 14.49
C GLU A 13 2.55 11.95 13.21
N LYS A 14 1.20 11.99 13.22
CA LYS A 14 0.38 11.74 12.04
C LYS A 14 0.70 12.82 11.01
N VAL A 15 1.57 12.50 10.07
CA VAL A 15 1.97 13.43 9.00
C VAL A 15 0.72 13.73 8.17
N GLU A 16 0.26 14.98 8.22
CA GLU A 16 -0.81 15.46 7.36
C GLU A 16 -0.44 15.22 5.90
N GLY A 17 -1.29 14.54 5.14
CA GLY A 17 -1.32 14.90 3.73
C GLY A 17 -2.10 14.01 2.79
N SER A 18 -2.07 14.50 1.55
CA SER A 18 -2.87 14.04 0.44
C SER A 18 -2.67 12.54 0.19
N HIS A 19 -3.76 11.88 -0.13
CA HIS A 19 -3.80 10.45 -0.47
C HIS A 19 -2.75 10.05 -1.53
N ASP A 20 -2.42 10.99 -2.41
CA ASP A 20 -1.43 10.81 -3.48
C ASP A 20 -0.01 10.65 -2.91
N LYS A 21 0.31 11.34 -1.80
CA LYS A 21 1.62 11.19 -1.14
C LYS A 21 1.75 9.80 -0.51
N ALA A 22 0.72 9.31 0.19
CA ALA A 22 0.74 7.97 0.78
C ALA A 22 0.96 6.86 -0.27
N LEU A 23 0.31 7.01 -1.44
CA LEU A 23 0.52 6.13 -2.59
C LEU A 23 1.94 6.23 -3.15
N LEU A 24 2.46 7.43 -3.37
CA LEU A 24 3.83 7.64 -3.85
C LEU A 24 4.86 7.04 -2.88
N TYR A 25 4.68 7.19 -1.58
CA TYR A 25 5.55 6.57 -0.58
C TYR A 25 5.47 5.04 -0.61
N GLY A 26 4.28 4.45 -0.78
CA GLY A 26 4.12 3.00 -0.90
C GLY A 26 4.67 2.42 -2.21
N LEU A 27 4.67 3.21 -3.29
CA LEU A 27 5.26 2.83 -4.58
C LEU A 27 6.79 2.81 -4.52
N LEU A 28 7.39 3.81 -3.87
CA LEU A 28 8.84 4.01 -3.82
C LEU A 28 9.51 3.15 -2.75
N ILE A 29 8.85 2.97 -1.61
CA ILE A 29 9.41 2.27 -0.45
C ILE A 29 8.46 1.13 -0.08
N PRO A 30 8.94 -0.13 -0.02
CA PRO A 30 8.15 -1.25 0.47
C PRO A 30 7.56 -0.95 1.85
N GLY A 31 6.22 -0.97 1.97
CA GLY A 31 5.51 -0.62 3.20
C GLY A 31 5.45 0.88 3.52
N GLY A 32 5.99 1.76 2.66
CA GLY A 32 6.11 3.21 2.87
C GLY A 32 4.79 3.93 3.13
N GLY A 33 3.70 3.51 2.47
CA GLY A 33 2.36 4.07 2.70
C GLY A 33 1.86 3.86 4.13
N GLN A 34 2.26 2.76 4.78
CA GLN A 34 1.88 2.47 6.17
C GLN A 34 2.69 3.31 7.16
N PHE A 35 3.98 3.54 6.88
CA PHE A 35 4.79 4.47 7.66
C PHE A 35 4.24 5.88 7.57
N TYR A 36 3.83 6.31 6.38
CA TYR A 36 3.17 7.60 6.18
C TYR A 36 1.87 7.71 6.98
N ASN A 37 1.07 6.65 7.01
CA ASN A 37 -0.18 6.58 7.78
C ASN A 37 0.03 6.34 9.30
N GLY A 38 1.26 6.46 9.82
CA GLY A 38 1.56 6.30 11.25
C GLY A 38 1.42 4.86 11.77
N GLN A 39 1.52 3.86 10.91
CA GLN A 39 1.45 2.43 11.24
C GLN A 39 2.79 1.72 11.00
N PRO A 40 3.83 2.02 11.79
CA PRO A 40 5.19 1.55 11.53
C PRO A 40 5.34 0.03 11.63
N VAL A 41 4.64 -0.62 12.56
CA VAL A 41 4.69 -2.09 12.70
C VAL A 41 4.10 -2.78 11.47
N LYS A 42 2.96 -2.30 10.98
CA LYS A 42 2.31 -2.81 9.77
C LYS A 42 3.19 -2.56 8.53
N GLY A 43 3.78 -1.37 8.44
CA GLY A 43 4.74 -1.02 7.40
C GLY A 43 5.96 -1.92 7.39
N ALA A 44 6.53 -2.22 8.55
CA ALA A 44 7.67 -3.12 8.67
C ALA A 44 7.33 -4.56 8.24
N LEU A 45 6.19 -5.10 8.68
CA LEU A 45 5.76 -6.45 8.32
C LEU A 45 5.47 -6.59 6.82
N LEU A 46 4.70 -5.66 6.24
CA LEU A 46 4.40 -5.66 4.81
C LEU A 46 5.65 -5.40 3.97
N GLY A 47 6.49 -4.45 4.40
CA GLY A 47 7.77 -4.16 3.76
C GLY A 47 8.68 -5.39 3.74
N ALA A 48 8.80 -6.10 4.86
CA ALA A 48 9.58 -7.34 4.95
C ALA A 48 9.05 -8.42 4.01
N ALA A 49 7.72 -8.61 3.93
CA ALA A 49 7.12 -9.57 3.00
C ALA A 49 7.42 -9.21 1.53
N ILE A 50 7.23 -7.93 1.16
CA ILE A 50 7.51 -7.44 -0.20
C ILE A 50 8.99 -7.66 -0.55
N VAL A 51 9.92 -7.27 0.34
CA VAL A 51 11.36 -7.46 0.13
C VAL A 51 11.72 -8.94 0.00
N TYR A 52 11.21 -9.78 0.91
CA TYR A 52 11.47 -11.21 0.91
C TYR A 52 11.02 -11.88 -0.40
N PHE A 53 9.76 -11.69 -0.79
CA PHE A 53 9.22 -12.32 -1.99
C PHE A 53 9.86 -11.77 -3.27
N GLY A 54 10.12 -10.46 -3.33
CA GLY A 54 10.82 -9.85 -4.46
C GLY A 54 12.24 -10.39 -4.61
N TYR A 55 13.00 -10.45 -3.52
CA TYR A 55 14.35 -11.03 -3.51
C TYR A 55 14.35 -12.51 -3.86
N SER A 56 13.46 -13.29 -3.25
CA SER A 56 13.33 -14.73 -3.50
C SER A 56 12.97 -15.01 -4.95
N SER A 57 12.03 -14.26 -5.52
CA SER A 57 11.67 -14.36 -6.94
C SER A 57 12.87 -14.07 -7.85
N ALA A 58 13.58 -12.96 -7.62
CA ALA A 58 14.76 -12.60 -8.40
C ALA A 58 15.86 -13.68 -8.34
N ARG A 59 16.16 -14.20 -7.15
CA ARG A 59 17.12 -15.30 -6.97
C ARG A 59 16.71 -16.55 -7.72
N ASN A 60 15.44 -16.94 -7.64
CA ASN A 60 14.92 -18.10 -8.35
C ASN A 60 15.02 -17.93 -9.88
N PHE A 61 14.74 -16.73 -10.42
CA PHE A 61 14.90 -16.49 -11.85
C PHE A 61 16.36 -16.48 -12.32
N LEU A 62 17.30 -16.03 -11.48
CA LEU A 62 18.73 -16.13 -11.78
C LEU A 62 19.19 -17.60 -11.81
N ASP A 63 18.76 -18.39 -10.82
CA ASP A 63 19.11 -19.82 -10.77
C ASP A 63 18.41 -20.61 -11.91
N TYR A 64 17.17 -20.28 -12.25
CA TYR A 64 16.47 -20.81 -13.44
C TYR A 64 17.32 -20.63 -14.70
N ARG A 65 17.82 -19.41 -14.96
CA ARG A 65 18.67 -19.14 -16.14
C ARG A 65 19.93 -19.97 -16.12
N ARG A 66 20.61 -20.05 -14.97
CA ARG A 66 21.83 -20.86 -14.82
C ARG A 66 21.58 -22.33 -15.14
N TYR A 67 20.52 -22.93 -14.59
CA TYR A 67 20.22 -24.34 -14.83
C TYR A 67 19.72 -24.61 -16.25
N LEU A 68 18.98 -23.66 -16.85
CA LEU A 68 18.58 -23.76 -18.24
C LEU A 68 19.79 -23.76 -19.19
N ASP A 69 20.77 -22.90 -18.94
CA ASP A 69 21.99 -22.84 -19.75
C ASP A 69 22.81 -24.13 -19.60
N ARG A 70 22.95 -24.66 -18.38
CA ARG A 70 23.58 -25.97 -18.14
C ARG A 70 22.86 -27.13 -18.84
N TYR A 71 21.53 -27.14 -18.80
CA TYR A 71 20.75 -28.15 -19.50
C TYR A 71 20.99 -28.09 -21.02
N ARG A 72 21.06 -26.89 -21.61
CA ARG A 72 21.36 -26.71 -23.03
C ARG A 72 22.76 -27.19 -23.44
N GLU A 73 23.73 -27.08 -22.54
CA GLU A 73 25.11 -27.51 -22.78
C GLU A 73 25.29 -29.03 -22.64
N THR A 74 24.57 -29.66 -21.70
CA THR A 74 24.83 -31.04 -21.27
C THR A 74 23.75 -32.05 -21.68
N ASP A 75 22.54 -31.56 -21.98
CA ASP A 75 21.30 -32.35 -22.10
C ASP A 75 21.02 -33.27 -20.89
N ASP A 76 21.52 -32.90 -19.71
CA ASP A 76 21.34 -33.67 -18.49
C ASP A 76 19.96 -33.42 -17.86
N SER A 77 19.20 -34.51 -17.68
CA SER A 77 17.87 -34.51 -17.07
C SER A 77 17.81 -33.93 -15.65
N GLU A 78 18.92 -33.94 -14.89
CA GLU A 78 18.99 -33.32 -13.57
C GLU A 78 18.75 -31.80 -13.68
N TYR A 79 19.48 -31.13 -14.57
CA TYR A 79 19.34 -29.69 -14.77
C TYR A 79 17.97 -29.30 -15.30
N LYS A 80 17.32 -30.19 -16.06
CA LYS A 80 15.95 -30.00 -16.50
C LYS A 80 14.99 -29.85 -15.31
N SER A 81 15.05 -30.80 -14.38
CA SER A 81 14.19 -30.78 -13.17
C SER A 81 14.46 -29.54 -12.31
N LEU A 82 15.72 -29.12 -12.21
CA LEU A 82 16.14 -27.96 -11.43
C LEU A 82 15.62 -26.65 -12.01
N TYR A 83 15.79 -26.40 -13.32
CA TYR A 83 15.31 -25.14 -13.91
C TYR A 83 13.79 -25.04 -13.85
N GLU A 84 13.06 -26.14 -14.08
CA GLU A 84 11.59 -26.15 -14.00
C GLU A 84 11.09 -25.82 -12.60
N ALA A 85 11.74 -26.39 -11.57
CA ALA A 85 11.44 -26.08 -10.17
C ALA A 85 11.71 -24.60 -9.86
N ARG A 86 12.89 -24.08 -10.22
CA ARG A 86 13.23 -22.67 -9.96
C ARG A 86 12.36 -21.69 -10.72
N PHE A 87 11.92 -22.02 -11.92
CA PHE A 87 10.96 -21.20 -12.65
C PHE A 87 9.61 -21.12 -11.92
N ARG A 88 9.07 -22.27 -11.50
CA ARG A 88 7.81 -22.33 -10.74
C ARG A 88 7.90 -21.56 -9.43
N ASP A 89 8.96 -21.76 -8.67
CA ASP A 89 9.17 -21.09 -7.38
C ASP A 89 9.41 -19.58 -7.58
N GLY A 90 10.12 -19.19 -8.64
CA GLY A 90 10.32 -17.79 -9.02
C GLY A 90 9.01 -17.09 -9.36
N MET A 91 8.14 -17.75 -10.11
CA MET A 91 6.81 -17.25 -10.46
C MET A 91 5.88 -17.18 -9.25
N SER A 92 5.86 -18.21 -8.41
CA SER A 92 5.06 -18.24 -7.19
C SER A 92 5.46 -17.09 -6.25
N ASN A 93 6.76 -16.92 -6.00
CA ASN A 93 7.27 -15.81 -5.20
C ASN A 93 7.00 -14.45 -5.86
N PHE A 94 7.03 -14.35 -7.19
CA PHE A 94 6.66 -13.12 -7.90
C PHE A 94 5.19 -12.75 -7.68
N LEU A 95 4.29 -13.73 -7.72
CA LEU A 95 2.88 -13.51 -7.44
C LEU A 95 2.67 -13.07 -5.99
N TYR A 96 3.33 -13.72 -5.01
CA TYR A 96 3.27 -13.27 -3.61
C TYR A 96 3.83 -11.86 -3.42
N PHE A 97 4.89 -11.51 -4.14
CA PHE A 97 5.42 -10.14 -4.17
C PHE A 97 4.37 -9.15 -4.66
N LEU A 98 3.76 -9.40 -5.84
CA LEU A 98 2.75 -8.52 -6.42
C LEU A 98 1.50 -8.39 -5.53
N MET A 99 1.03 -9.49 -4.96
CA MET A 99 -0.12 -9.49 -4.06
C MET A 99 0.18 -8.71 -2.78
N SER A 100 1.36 -8.90 -2.18
CA SER A 100 1.76 -8.17 -0.97
C SER A 100 1.92 -6.67 -1.25
N TRP A 101 2.53 -6.32 -2.38
CA TRP A 101 2.75 -4.93 -2.76
C TRP A 101 1.44 -4.23 -3.12
N GLY A 102 0.60 -4.86 -3.94
CA GLY A 102 -0.72 -4.35 -4.31
C GLY A 102 -1.65 -4.21 -3.10
N PHE A 103 -1.69 -5.20 -2.21
CA PHE A 103 -2.44 -5.10 -0.97
C PHE A 103 -1.97 -3.94 -0.10
N SER A 104 -0.66 -3.78 0.07
CA SER A 104 -0.08 -2.68 0.85
C SER A 104 -0.46 -1.30 0.29
N LEU A 105 -0.51 -1.15 -1.03
CA LEU A 105 -0.92 0.08 -1.70
C LEU A 105 -2.41 0.37 -1.52
N LEU A 106 -3.26 -0.64 -1.75
CA LEU A 106 -4.72 -0.52 -1.58
C LEU A 106 -5.09 -0.16 -0.14
N ASP A 107 -4.49 -0.84 0.83
CA ASP A 107 -4.74 -0.59 2.24
C ASP A 107 -4.31 0.84 2.65
N ALA A 108 -3.13 1.29 2.20
CA ALA A 108 -2.66 2.65 2.45
C ALA A 108 -3.57 3.71 1.81
N TYR A 109 -4.05 3.46 0.58
CA TYR A 109 -4.98 4.33 -0.12
C TYR A 109 -6.33 4.45 0.60
N VAL A 110 -6.93 3.31 0.97
CA VAL A 110 -8.21 3.26 1.68
C VAL A 110 -8.11 4.00 3.01
N GLN A 111 -7.04 3.77 3.77
CA GLN A 111 -6.82 4.47 5.04
C GLN A 111 -6.62 5.96 4.88
N GLY A 112 -5.84 6.39 3.88
CA GLY A 112 -5.71 7.80 3.56
C GLY A 112 -7.10 8.41 3.33
N LYS A 113 -7.90 7.80 2.47
CA LYS A 113 -9.23 8.31 2.10
C LYS A 113 -10.18 8.40 3.30
N LEU A 114 -10.19 7.38 4.16
CA LEU A 114 -10.96 7.37 5.41
C LEU A 114 -10.55 8.51 6.36
N TYR A 115 -9.26 8.80 6.47
CA TYR A 115 -8.76 9.90 7.31
C TYR A 115 -9.26 11.27 6.82
N GLY A 116 -9.31 11.47 5.49
CA GLY A 116 -9.89 12.68 4.90
C GLY A 116 -11.38 12.86 5.23
N PHE A 117 -12.15 11.77 5.14
CA PHE A 117 -13.59 11.78 5.44
C PHE A 117 -13.91 12.09 6.91
N GLU A 118 -13.22 11.48 7.87
CA GLU A 118 -13.51 11.73 9.30
C GLU A 118 -13.24 13.20 9.66
N ARG A 119 -12.19 13.79 9.07
CA ARG A 119 -11.84 15.20 9.31
C ARG A 119 -12.85 16.19 8.71
N GLU A 120 -13.36 15.90 7.51
CA GLU A 120 -14.43 16.70 6.88
C GLU A 120 -15.70 16.67 7.72
N LYS A 121 -16.06 15.49 8.22
CA LYS A 121 -17.19 15.29 9.14
C LYS A 121 -16.98 16.01 10.47
N GLU A 122 -15.80 15.92 11.10
CA GLU A 122 -15.49 16.66 12.33
C GLU A 122 -15.53 18.18 12.11
N SER A 123 -15.07 18.68 10.96
CA SER A 123 -15.12 20.10 10.62
C SER A 123 -16.57 20.57 10.40
N ALA A 124 -17.39 19.76 9.72
CA ALA A 124 -18.82 20.04 9.51
C ALA A 124 -19.62 19.99 10.83
N LEU A 125 -19.33 19.02 11.71
CA LEU A 125 -19.98 18.86 13.01
C LEU A 125 -19.49 19.91 14.03
N GLY A 126 -18.21 20.25 14.02
CA GLY A 126 -17.63 21.31 14.84
C GLY A 126 -18.15 22.69 14.45
N PHE A 127 -18.36 22.95 13.16
CA PHE A 127 -19.05 24.14 12.67
C PHE A 127 -20.53 24.16 13.09
N SER A 128 -21.18 23.00 13.18
CA SER A 128 -22.56 22.87 13.70
C SER A 128 -22.68 23.02 15.23
N ALA A 129 -21.58 23.00 15.98
CA ALA A 129 -21.55 23.15 17.44
C ALA A 129 -21.18 24.58 17.91
N GLY A 130 -21.21 25.56 17.00
CA GLY A 130 -21.12 26.99 17.33
C GLY A 130 -22.39 27.53 18.02
N PRO A 131 -22.31 28.66 18.75
CA PRO A 131 -23.32 29.08 19.72
C PRO A 131 -24.73 29.20 19.14
N ARG A 132 -25.67 28.52 19.79
CA ARG A 132 -27.15 28.60 19.69
C ARG A 132 -27.69 29.83 18.95
N SER A 133 -28.05 29.66 17.66
CA SER A 133 -29.31 30.16 17.07
C SER A 133 -29.41 29.86 15.56
N PHE A 134 -29.32 28.60 15.13
CA PHE A 134 -29.61 28.30 13.71
C PHE A 134 -31.08 27.94 13.53
N ARG A 135 -31.89 28.98 13.27
CA ARG A 135 -33.30 28.87 12.93
C ARG A 135 -33.41 28.33 11.49
N LEU A 136 -33.55 27.01 11.34
CA LEU A 136 -33.78 26.36 10.04
C LEU A 136 -35.13 26.81 9.46
N ARG A 137 -35.11 27.82 8.58
CA ARG A 137 -36.22 28.10 7.65
C ARG A 137 -36.04 27.21 6.42
N LEU A 138 -36.61 26.01 6.46
CA LEU A 138 -36.90 25.25 5.25
C LEU A 138 -38.01 25.98 4.48
N ARG A 139 -37.63 26.81 3.50
CA ARG A 139 -38.55 27.23 2.44
C ARG A 139 -38.74 26.05 1.50
N LEU A 140 -39.73 25.21 1.80
CA LEU A 140 -40.31 24.30 0.82
C LEU A 140 -40.97 25.17 -0.26
N LYS A 141 -40.29 25.28 -1.39
CA LYS A 141 -40.76 25.94 -2.61
C LYS A 141 -41.67 24.94 -3.35
N PHE A 142 -42.86 24.69 -2.83
CA PHE A 142 -43.94 24.03 -3.55
C PHE A 142 -45.27 24.60 -3.08
N LEU A 143 -46.18 24.88 -4.03
CA LEU A 143 -47.44 25.64 -3.93
C LEU A 143 -47.17 27.16 -4.00
N GLU A 144 -47.55 27.93 -5.02
CA GLU A 144 -48.72 27.89 -5.90
C GLU A 144 -48.37 28.55 -7.26
N GLY A 145 -48.93 28.01 -8.36
CA GLY A 145 -48.89 28.64 -9.68
C GLY A 145 -49.81 29.87 -9.75
N PRO A 146 -49.54 30.85 -10.65
CA PRO A 146 -50.32 32.08 -10.72
C PRO A 146 -51.73 31.80 -11.27
N ARG A 147 -52.74 32.36 -10.59
CA ARG A 147 -54.08 32.56 -11.16
C ARG A 147 -54.07 33.78 -12.07
#